data_AF-A0A026VS68-F1
#
_entry.id   AF-A0A026VS68-F1
#
_cell.length_a   1.000
_cell.length_b   1.000
_cell.length_c   1.000
_cell.angle_alpha   90.00
_cell.angle_beta   90.00
_cell.angle_gamma   90.00
#
_symmetry.space_group_name_H-M   'P 1'
#
loop_
_entity.id
_entity.type
_entity.pdbx_description
1 polymer ?
#
loop_
_entity_poly.entity_id
_entity_poly.type
_entity_poly.pdbx_seq_one_letter_code
_entity_poly.pdbx_strand_id
1 'polypeptide(L)' 'MMELKTVIGTLVHNFYLEPIDRLKDIRFFMDLIIRPKHPVRVKFVPIKDAQLL' A
#
# COMPACT_ATOMS: atom_id res chain seq x y z
N MET A 1 12.18 14.88 -2.21
CA MET A 1 11.11 13.90 -1.87
C MET A 1 11.58 12.48 -2.25
N MET A 2 12.59 11.95 -1.55
CA MET A 2 13.19 10.65 -1.86
C MET A 2 12.57 9.53 -1.03
N GLU A 3 12.23 9.79 0.22
CA GLU A 3 11.68 8.81 1.17
C GLU A 3 10.43 8.09 0.65
N LEU A 4 9.44 8.84 0.15
CA LEU A 4 8.23 8.20 -0.38
C LEU A 4 8.53 7.36 -1.63
N LYS A 5 9.41 7.85 -2.50
CA LYS A 5 9.76 7.15 -3.74
C LYS A 5 10.53 5.87 -3.46
N THR A 6 11.46 5.88 -2.51
CA THR A 6 12.21 4.68 -2.12
C THR A 6 11.28 3.65 -1.47
N VAL A 7 10.39 4.07 -0.54
CA VAL A 7 9.41 3.15 0.07
C VAL A 7 8.49 2.53 -0.98
N ILE A 8 7.86 3.34 -1.84
CA ILE A 8 6.94 2.82 -2.86
C ILE A 8 7.67 1.96 -3.88
N GLY A 9 8.84 2.38 -4.34
CA GLY A 9 9.66 1.61 -5.30
C GLY A 9 10.03 0.23 -4.78
N THR A 10 10.51 0.14 -3.53
CA THR A 10 10.83 -1.15 -2.92
C THR A 10 9.59 -2.04 -2.76
N LEU A 11 8.44 -1.47 -2.39
CA LEU A 11 7.22 -2.27 -2.24
C LEU A 11 6.73 -2.84 -3.57
N VAL A 12 6.63 -2.02 -4.62
CA VAL A 12 6.10 -2.48 -5.92
C VAL A 12 7.04 -3.38 -6.70
N HIS A 13 8.35 -3.31 -6.42
CA HIS A 13 9.32 -4.22 -7.03
C HIS A 13 9.30 -5.62 -6.42
N ASN A 14 8.97 -5.75 -5.13
CA ASN A 14 9.09 -7.01 -4.39
C ASN A 14 7.74 -7.68 -4.10
N PHE A 15 6.63 -6.92 -4.14
CA PHE A 15 5.30 -7.42 -3.76
C PHE A 15 4.20 -6.99 -4.74
N TYR A 16 3.27 -7.91 -4.96
CA TYR A 16 1.92 -7.55 -5.38
C TYR A 16 1.13 -7.10 -4.14
N LEU A 17 0.58 -5.89 -4.20
CA LEU A 17 -0.25 -5.31 -3.13
C LEU A 17 -1.73 -5.57 -3.46
N GLU A 18 -2.32 -6.55 -2.78
CA GLU A 18 -3.72 -6.91 -2.98
C GLU A 18 -4.61 -6.21 -1.95
N PRO A 19 -5.69 -5.51 -2.37
CA PRO A 19 -6.62 -4.89 -1.43
C PRO A 19 -7.44 -5.97 -0.70
N ILE A 20 -7.52 -5.88 0.62
CA ILE A 20 -8.43 -6.71 1.43
C ILE A 20 -9.77 -6.01 1.59
N ASP A 21 -9.75 -4.69 1.79
CA ASP A 21 -10.95 -3.88 1.90
C ASP A 21 -11.56 -3.58 0.53
N ARG A 22 -12.90 -3.56 0.47
CA ARG A 22 -13.61 -3.14 -0.74
C ARG A 22 -13.53 -1.62 -0.86
N LEU A 23 -13.27 -1.13 -2.07
CA LEU A 23 -13.12 0.30 -2.35
C LEU A 23 -14.30 1.15 -1.84
N LYS A 24 -15.53 0.65 -1.99
CA LYS A 24 -16.76 1.34 -1.55
C LYS A 24 -16.86 1.55 -0.04
N ASP A 25 -16.11 0.76 0.74
CA ASP A 25 -16.13 0.81 2.21
C ASP A 25 -15.03 1.76 2.74
N ILE A 26 -14.13 2.24 1.87
CA ILE A 26 -13.09 3.20 2.23
C ILE A 26 -13.71 4.59 2.40
N ARG A 27 -13.57 5.14 3.60
CA ARG A 27 -14.05 6.48 3.97
C ARG A 27 -12.87 7.36 4.33
N PHE A 28 -12.87 8.61 3.88
CA PHE A 28 -11.82 9.58 4.18
C PHE A 28 -12.34 10.69 5.10
N PHE A 29 -11.46 11.17 5.97
CA PHE A 29 -11.59 12.49 6.57
C PHE A 29 -10.81 13.48 5.71
N MET A 30 -11.44 14.63 5.46
CA MET A 30 -10.85 15.76 4.77
C MET A 30 -10.80 16.93 5.76
N ASP A 31 -9.96 16.79 6.78
CA ASP A 31 -9.71 17.82 7.78
C ASP A 31 -8.54 18.72 7.32
N LEU A 32 -7.53 18.97 8.16
CA LEU A 32 -6.31 19.65 7.73
C LEU A 32 -5.49 18.77 6.78
N ILE A 33 -5.57 17.45 6.93
CA ILE A 33 -4.93 16.48 6.04
C ILE A 33 -5.94 15.43 5.56
N ILE A 34 -5.73 14.90 4.36
CA ILE A 34 -6.53 13.78 3.87
C ILE A 34 -6.02 12.50 4.52
N ARG A 35 -6.90 11.79 5.24
CA ARG A 35 -6.57 10.51 5.85
C ARG A 35 -7.75 9.54 5.81
N PRO A 36 -7.52 8.24 5.70
CA PRO A 36 -8.59 7.27 5.81
C PRO A 36 -9.15 7.26 7.23
N LYS A 37 -10.48 7.15 7.36
CA LYS A 37 -11.20 7.12 8.64
C LYS A 37 -10.91 5.83 9.43
N HIS A 38 -10.61 4.75 8.72
CA HIS A 38 -10.26 3.44 9.26
C HIS A 38 -9.00 2.93 8.56
N PRO A 39 -8.23 2.00 9.17
CA PRO A 39 -7.08 1.39 8.51
C PRO A 39 -7.46 0.77 7.16
N VAL A 40 -6.63 0.99 6.14
CA VAL A 40 -6.77 0.32 4.84
C VAL A 40 -5.90 -0.93 4.86
N ARG A 41 -6.54 -2.10 4.74
CA ARG A 41 -5.89 -3.40 4.83
C ARG A 41 -5.43 -3.87 3.45
N VAL A 42 -4.15 -4.22 3.37
CA VAL A 42 -3.48 -4.66 2.14
C VAL A 42 -2.71 -5.94 2.46
N LYS A 43 -2.79 -6.92 1.56
CA LYS A 43 -1.99 -8.14 1.61
C LYS A 43 -0.76 -7.97 0.73
N PHE A 44 0.40 -8.33 1.27
CA PHE A 44 1.68 -8.30 0.56
C PHE A 44 1.96 -9.72 0.05
N VAL A 45 1.94 -9.91 -1.26
CA VAL A 45 2.25 -11.19 -1.91
C VAL A 45 3.62 -11.09 -2.57
N PRO A 46 4.64 -11.82 -2.09
CA PRO A 46 5.98 -11.77 -2.68
C PRO A 46 5.96 -12.17 -4.16
N ILE A 47 6.72 -11.45 -4.98
CA ILE A 47 6.98 -11.86 -6.36
C ILE A 47 7.97 -13.03 -6.31
N LYS A 48 7.63 -14.16 -6.94
CA LYS A 48 8.34 -15.45 -6.78
C LYS A 48 9.84 -15.40 -7.14
N ASP A 49 10.27 -14.43 -7.94
CA ASP A 49 11.67 -14.24 -8.32
C ASP A 49 12.48 -13.41 -7.30
N ALA A 50 11.82 -12.74 -6.35
CA ALA A 50 12.48 -11.88 -5.35
C ALA A 50 13.10 -12.66 -4.16
N GLN A 51 12.95 -14.00 -4.13
CA GLN A 51 13.47 -14.87 -3.07
C GLN A 51 14.68 -15.74 -3.51
N LEU A 52 15.22 -15.53 -4.73
CA LEU A 52 16.37 -16.29 -5.26
C LEU A 52 17.68 -15.47 -5.34
N LEU A 53 17.82 -14.41 -4.56
CA LEU A 53 19.09 -13.71 -4.31
C LEU A 53 19.39 -13.72 -2.80
#